data_AF-A0A0F9BIM8-F1
#
_entry.id   AF-A0A0F9BIM8-F1
#
_cell.length_a   1.000
_cell.length_b   1.000
_cell.length_c   1.000
_cell.angle_alpha   90.00
_cell.angle_beta   90.00
_cell.angle_gamma   90.00
#
_symmetry.space_group_name_H-M   'P 1'
#
loop_
_entity.id
_entity.type
_entity.pdbx_description
1 polymer ?
#
loop_
_entity_poly.entity_id
_entity_poly.type
_entity_poly.pdbx_seq_one_letter_code
_entity_poly.pdbx_strand_id
1 'polypeptide(L)'
;MASEAPYSRVLLKVSGEAFCTPGGFGIDPGTIKGLTDELLPLRDAQIQVALVVGGGNFLRGKTLCRDGLIPRATADGMGML
;
A
#
# COMPACT_ATOMS: atom_id res chain seq x y z
N MET A 1 13.43 -28.76 11.12
CA MET A 1 12.04 -28.48 11.50
C MET A 1 11.73 -27.09 11.02
N ALA A 2 10.80 -26.92 10.07
CA ALA A 2 10.35 -25.58 9.71
C ALA A 2 9.71 -24.98 10.97
N SER A 3 10.24 -23.86 11.44
CA SER A 3 9.63 -23.10 12.53
C SER A 3 8.16 -22.88 12.17
N GLU A 4 7.26 -23.26 13.07
CA GLU A 4 5.86 -22.89 12.95
C GLU A 4 5.81 -21.36 12.76
N ALA A 5 5.07 -20.90 11.75
CA ALA A 5 5.00 -19.47 11.46
C ALA A 5 4.44 -18.77 12.71
N PRO A 6 5.08 -17.70 13.20
CA PRO A 6 4.68 -17.07 14.47
C PRO A 6 3.27 -16.48 14.43
N TYR A 7 2.71 -16.29 13.22
CA TYR A 7 1.38 -15.75 13.01
C TYR A 7 0.62 -16.57 11.97
N SER A 8 -0.61 -16.97 12.30
CA SER A 8 -1.55 -17.59 11.36
C SER A 8 -2.34 -16.55 10.55
N ARG A 9 -2.37 -15.29 10.99
CA ARG A 9 -3.03 -14.16 10.32
C ARG A 9 -2.25 -12.86 10.53
N VAL A 10 -2.12 -12.08 9.48
CA VAL A 10 -1.45 -10.77 9.49
C VAL A 10 -2.26 -9.71 8.74
N LEU A 11 -2.18 -8.48 9.22
CA LEU A 11 -2.63 -7.28 8.52
C LEU A 11 -1.39 -6.50 8.08
N LEU A 12 -1.10 -6.51 6.78
CA LEU A 12 0.06 -5.86 6.21
C LEU A 12 -0.31 -4.47 5.69
N LYS A 13 0.24 -3.42 6.32
CA LYS A 13 0.13 -2.05 5.81
C LYS A 13 1.20 -1.81 4.77
N VAL A 14 0.78 -1.46 3.55
CA VAL A 14 1.64 -1.10 2.43
C VAL A 14 1.44 0.38 2.11
N SER A 15 2.53 1.11 1.90
CA SER A 15 2.44 2.49 1.40
C SER A 15 2.08 2.51 -0.07
N GLY A 16 1.23 3.42 -0.52
CA GLY A 16 0.90 3.56 -1.95
C GLY A 16 2.14 3.80 -2.80
N GLU A 17 3.12 4.52 -2.25
CA GLU A 17 4.42 4.80 -2.84
C GLU A 17 5.23 3.54 -3.17
N ALA A 18 4.94 2.41 -2.52
CA ALA A 18 5.58 1.14 -2.85
C ALA A 18 5.12 0.58 -4.20
N PHE A 19 4.02 1.11 -4.76
CA PHE A 19 3.46 0.69 -6.05
C PHE A 19 3.89 1.54 -7.23
N CYS A 20 4.83 2.47 -7.08
CA CYS A 20 5.34 3.28 -8.18
C CYS A 20 6.86 3.34 -8.16
N THR A 21 7.44 3.83 -9.25
CA THR A 21 8.86 4.17 -9.25
C THR A 21 9.15 5.25 -8.19
N PRO A 22 10.38 5.33 -7.63
CA PRO A 22 10.72 6.35 -6.65
C PRO A 22 10.45 7.76 -7.19
N GLY A 23 9.59 8.52 -6.49
CA GLY A 23 9.16 9.85 -6.93
C GLY A 23 8.14 9.86 -8.08
N GLY A 24 7.68 8.69 -8.53
CA GLY A 24 6.68 8.52 -9.56
C GLY A 24 5.25 8.75 -9.07
N PHE A 25 4.33 8.73 -10.03
CA PHE A 25 2.88 8.82 -9.82
C PHE A 25 2.21 7.59 -10.44
N GLY A 26 1.13 7.13 -9.82
CA GLY A 26 0.33 6.02 -10.35
C GLY A 26 0.85 4.66 -9.93
N ILE A 27 0.77 3.68 -10.83
CA ILE A 27 1.07 2.27 -10.53
C ILE A 27 2.09 1.74 -11.53
N ASP A 28 3.16 1.12 -11.02
CA ASP A 28 4.15 0.37 -11.76
C ASP A 28 3.87 -1.14 -11.65
N PRO A 29 3.57 -1.84 -12.76
CA PRO A 29 3.29 -3.28 -12.73
C PRO A 29 4.43 -4.14 -12.17
N GLY A 30 5.68 -3.70 -12.32
CA GLY A 30 6.85 -4.40 -11.78
C GLY A 30 6.86 -4.44 -10.26
N THR A 31 6.56 -3.32 -9.61
CA THR A 31 6.44 -3.25 -8.15
C THR A 31 5.30 -4.12 -7.60
N ILE A 32 4.14 -4.15 -8.27
CA ILE A 32 3.03 -5.05 -7.89
C ILE A 32 3.47 -6.50 -7.98
N LYS A 33 4.15 -6.87 -9.08
CA LYS A 33 4.64 -8.24 -9.26
C LYS A 33 5.61 -8.61 -8.15
N GLY A 34 6.55 -7.73 -7.81
CA GLY A 34 7.49 -7.95 -6.70
C GLY A 34 6.78 -8.23 -5.37
N LEU A 35 5.81 -7.39 -4.98
CA LEU A 35 5.03 -7.63 -3.76
C LEU A 35 4.25 -8.96 -3.83
N THR A 36 3.66 -9.27 -4.99
CA THR A 36 2.90 -10.51 -5.17
C THR A 36 3.78 -11.74 -5.02
N ASP A 37 4.99 -11.72 -5.59
CA ASP A 37 5.97 -12.80 -5.50
C ASP A 37 6.39 -13.04 -4.03
N GLU A 38 6.41 -12.01 -3.19
CA GLU A 38 6.68 -12.13 -1.74
C GLU A 38 5.48 -12.66 -0.93
N LEU A 39 4.24 -12.37 -1.36
CA LEU A 39 3.03 -12.78 -0.65
C LEU A 39 2.57 -14.20 -0.98
N LEU A 40 2.87 -14.70 -2.18
CA LEU A 40 2.47 -16.04 -2.64
C LEU A 40 2.93 -17.17 -1.70
N PRO A 41 4.19 -17.20 -1.21
CA PRO A 41 4.64 -18.22 -0.26
C PRO A 41 3.86 -18.24 1.06
N LEU A 42 3.36 -17.08 1.52
CA LEU A 42 2.57 -17.00 2.76
C LEU A 42 1.23 -17.71 2.63
N ARG A 43 0.59 -17.60 1.45
CA ARG A 43 -0.63 -18.35 1.14
C ARG A 43 -0.36 -19.85 1.14
N ASP A 44 0.74 -20.28 0.53
CA ASP A 44 1.11 -21.70 0.47
C ASP A 44 1.39 -22.26 1.87
N ALA A 45 1.91 -21.41 2.78
CA ALA A 45 2.05 -21.70 4.20
C ALA A 45 0.75 -21.57 5.03
N GLN A 46 -0.41 -21.39 4.38
CA GLN A 46 -1.74 -21.23 5.01
C GLN A 46 -1.85 -20.03 5.96
N ILE A 47 -1.03 -19.00 5.77
CA ILE A 47 -1.11 -17.75 6.52
C ILE A 47 -2.14 -16.84 5.86
N GLN A 48 -3.07 -16.30 6.65
CA GLN A 48 -4.09 -15.38 6.19
C GLN A 48 -3.54 -13.96 6.14
N VAL A 49 -3.56 -13.33 4.97
CA VAL A 49 -3.03 -11.97 4.78
C VAL A 49 -4.15 -11.03 4.39
N ALA A 50 -4.30 -9.93 5.13
CA ALA A 50 -5.09 -8.77 4.73
C ALA A 50 -4.14 -7.60 4.40
N LEU A 51 -4.45 -6.82 3.37
CA LEU A 51 -3.65 -5.67 2.96
C LEU A 51 -4.37 -4.37 3.28
N VAL A 52 -3.63 -3.41 3.86
CA VAL A 52 -4.07 -2.01 3.98
C VAL A 52 -3.15 -1.17 3.10
N VAL A 53 -3.69 -0.61 2.03
CA VAL A 53 -2.93 0.15 1.03
C VAL A 53 -3.22 1.64 1.19
N GLY A 54 -2.16 2.46 1.28
CA GLY A 54 -2.31 3.92 1.17
C GLY A 54 -2.43 4.37 -0.29
N GLY A 55 -3.07 5.52 -0.55
CA GLY A 55 -3.20 6.14 -1.89
C GLY A 55 -2.15 7.20 -2.24
N GLY A 56 -1.05 7.29 -1.49
CA GLY A 56 -0.08 8.40 -1.56
C GLY A 56 0.72 8.52 -2.87
N ASN A 57 0.73 7.47 -3.69
CA ASN A 57 1.25 7.45 -5.07
C ASN A 57 0.34 8.18 -6.07
N PHE A 58 -0.94 8.40 -5.71
CA PHE A 58 -1.85 9.23 -6.49
C PHE A 58 -2.02 10.59 -5.84
N LEU A 59 -2.51 10.60 -4.59
CA LEU A 59 -2.97 11.82 -3.94
C LEU A 59 -2.42 11.91 -2.52
N ARG A 60 -1.91 13.09 -2.18
CA ARG A 60 -1.48 13.42 -0.82
C ARG A 60 -2.24 14.64 -0.35
N GLY A 61 -3.02 14.48 0.72
CA GLY A 61 -3.80 15.58 1.30
C GLY A 61 -2.94 16.83 1.55
N LYS A 62 -1.73 16.65 2.11
CA LYS A 62 -0.76 17.74 2.34
C LYS A 62 -0.37 18.51 1.07
N THR A 63 -0.20 17.83 -0.05
CA THR A 63 0.18 18.47 -1.33
C THR A 63 -1.01 19.21 -1.93
N LEU A 64 -2.19 18.59 -1.89
CA LEU A 64 -3.42 19.15 -2.45
C LEU A 64 -3.93 20.38 -1.69
N CYS A 65 -3.77 20.42 -0.37
CA CYS A 65 -4.22 21.55 0.44
C CYS A 65 -3.18 22.68 0.56
N ARG A 66 -1.99 22.53 -0.05
CA ARG A 66 -0.86 23.45 0.17
C ARG A 66 -1.18 24.90 -0.15
N ASP A 67 -1.91 25.13 -1.24
CA ASP A 67 -2.22 26.46 -1.74
C ASP A 67 -3.57 26.98 -1.20
N GLY A 68 -4.15 26.29 -0.21
CA GLY A 68 -5.41 26.68 0.45
C GLY A 68 -6.67 26.53 -0.39
N LEU A 69 -6.54 26.20 -1.67
CA LEU A 69 -7.66 26.05 -2.62
C LEU A 69 -8.54 24.83 -2.31
N ILE A 70 -7.96 23.77 -1.76
CA ILE A 70 -8.66 22.53 -1.40
C ILE A 70 -8.66 22.39 0.12
N PRO A 71 -9.84 22.37 0.79
CA PRO A 71 -9.92 22.09 2.21
C PRO A 71 -9.28 20.75 2.57
N ARG A 72 -8.60 20.68 3.72
CA ARG A 72 -7.87 19.46 4.13
C ARG A 72 -8.76 18.22 4.20
N ALA A 73 -9.99 18.36 4.72
CA ALA A 73 -10.94 17.26 4.79
C ALA A 73 -11.30 16.70 3.39
N THR A 74 -11.49 17.58 2.41
CA THR A 74 -11.70 17.20 1.01
C THR A 74 -10.47 16.52 0.45
N ALA A 75 -9.28 17.08 0.68
CA ALA A 75 -8.01 16.55 0.19
C ALA A 75 -7.67 15.16 0.77
N ASP A 76 -7.94 14.93 2.05
CA ASP A 76 -7.80 13.62 2.69
C ASP A 76 -8.87 12.64 2.16
N GLY A 77 -10.11 13.11 1.97
CA GLY A 77 -11.18 12.35 1.32
C GLY A 77 -10.81 11.83 -0.06
N MET A 78 -10.19 12.68 -0.87
CA MET A 78 -9.70 12.29 -2.19
C MET A 78 -8.60 11.20 -2.13
N GLY A 79 -7.80 11.17 -1.06
CA GLY A 79 -6.73 10.19 -0.86
C GLY A 79 -7.19 8.87 -0.26
N MET A 80 -8.44 8.77 0.22
CA MET A 80 -9.00 7.56 0.83
C MET A 80 -9.50 6.52 -0.18
N LEU A 81 -9.35 6.77 -1.50
CA LEU A 81 -9.62 5.88 -2.64
C LEU A 81 -10.67 4.77 -2.40
#